data_AF-A0A224YF26-F1
#
_entry.id   AF-A0A224YF26-F1
#
_cell.length_a   1.000
_cell.length_b   1.000
_cell.length_c   1.000
_cell.angle_alpha   90.00
_cell.angle_beta   90.00
_cell.angle_gamma   90.00
#
_symmetry.space_group_name_H-M   'P 1'
#
loop_
_entity.id
_entity.type
_entity.pdbx_description
1 polymer ?
#
loop_
_entity_poly.entity_id
_entity_poly.type
_entity_poly.pdbx_seq_one_letter_code
_entity_poly.pdbx_strand_id
1 'polypeptide(L)'
;MKFSGRALVILISALAWTRCKSGGGTKVHQPPQPGPSSEDLLLPVTNEYVNLDKIERLRNASRVFLPAPCTNLEAYSGFIPVDDGERSTNLFFLHIMSKTNSRQKPLLLWLEGGPGKSSLYAQFLENGPLGIDAGGNLYHRRHSLLNQFNIIYLDQPAGAGYSFDRKRQYPGTLELATTHAMRFLRRFLRLFEEYNGRDFFIAGESYGARSAVALAQRVLTRKPQDFPLRLKGVMLGVGFVFPLLEMVNSADYLYCSSLLDEQGRDKFSQRFQAIQQLVNAQNYTAAAGLLSHTVLNMHPDGQKSLFEVLTGFESHGSIVRPVASREYYRYREYANSAQFKRLIHVATSRTLDATRTQLAMRLAVGDFFVDQSPTLVEVLNNVHVLFYAAQLDAVFPAAKMEHLFGKLQWRGAEMFSRASRQPWYKSGPGSKVLLGYEKVAGSLMYNTVLFGGHLISFDQSAAVADMYARFLKFASMPAPNVPDQKCDASKGRC
;
A
#
# COMPACT_ATOMS: atom_id res chain seq x y z
N MET A 1 -56.54 0.39 -24.53
CA MET A 1 -57.76 -0.18 -23.92
C MET A 1 -57.42 -1.56 -23.35
N LYS A 2 -57.64 -1.73 -22.03
CA LYS A 2 -57.83 -2.94 -21.20
C LYS A 2 -56.73 -4.04 -21.08
N PHE A 3 -56.38 -4.27 -19.81
CA PHE A 3 -55.57 -5.32 -19.17
C PHE A 3 -56.27 -6.70 -19.09
N SER A 4 -55.49 -7.79 -19.09
CA SER A 4 -55.44 -8.90 -18.09
C SER A 4 -54.43 -9.95 -18.61
N GLY A 5 -53.71 -10.80 -17.87
CA GLY A 5 -53.62 -11.12 -16.45
C GLY A 5 -52.42 -12.08 -16.23
N ARG A 6 -51.76 -11.89 -15.10
CA ARG A 6 -50.76 -12.70 -14.36
C ARG A 6 -50.33 -14.08 -14.89
N ALA A 7 -49.01 -14.28 -14.95
CA ALA A 7 -48.36 -15.52 -14.50
C ALA A 7 -47.04 -15.19 -13.79
N LEU A 8 -47.02 -15.44 -12.48
CA LEU A 8 -45.88 -15.29 -11.57
C LEU A 8 -45.09 -16.62 -11.61
N VAL A 9 -43.87 -16.61 -12.15
CA VAL A 9 -42.97 -17.77 -12.06
C VAL A 9 -41.96 -17.50 -10.95
N ILE A 10 -42.20 -18.13 -9.81
CA ILE A 10 -41.26 -18.28 -8.70
C ILE A 10 -40.37 -19.48 -9.05
N LEU A 11 -39.07 -19.27 -9.25
CA LEU A 11 -38.09 -20.34 -9.36
C LEU A 11 -37.24 -20.35 -8.07
N ILE A 12 -37.67 -21.21 -7.15
CA ILE A 12 -36.89 -21.68 -6.01
C ILE A 12 -35.84 -22.65 -6.56
N SER A 13 -34.56 -22.28 -6.51
CA SER A 13 -33.47 -23.25 -6.63
C SER A 13 -32.90 -23.52 -5.24
N ALA A 14 -33.23 -24.71 -4.74
CA ALA A 14 -32.78 -25.24 -3.47
C ALA A 14 -31.25 -25.47 -3.50
N LEU A 15 -30.58 -24.94 -2.47
CA LEU A 15 -29.20 -25.24 -2.12
C LEU A 15 -29.06 -26.72 -1.74
N ALA A 16 -28.44 -27.51 -2.61
CA ALA A 16 -27.93 -28.83 -2.25
C ALA A 16 -26.68 -28.66 -1.36
N TRP A 17 -26.88 -28.77 -0.04
CA TRP A 17 -25.79 -28.97 0.91
C TRP A 17 -25.31 -30.41 0.84
N THR A 18 -24.25 -30.68 0.09
CA THR A 18 -23.48 -31.92 0.26
C THR A 18 -22.59 -31.78 1.50
N ARG A 19 -23.02 -32.40 2.60
CA ARG A 19 -22.18 -32.70 3.77
C ARG A 19 -20.99 -33.55 3.31
N CYS A 20 -19.77 -33.02 3.39
CA CYS A 20 -18.57 -33.84 3.30
C CYS A 20 -18.47 -34.72 4.55
N LYS A 21 -18.64 -36.03 4.38
CA LYS A 21 -18.24 -37.05 5.36
C LYS A 21 -16.71 -37.05 5.47
N SER A 22 -16.21 -36.93 6.70
CA SER A 22 -14.80 -37.11 7.04
C SER A 22 -14.43 -38.59 6.98
N GLY A 23 -13.37 -38.92 6.25
CA GLY A 23 -12.75 -40.24 6.25
C GLY A 23 -11.25 -40.12 5.94
N GLY A 24 -10.43 -40.80 6.75
CA GLY A 24 -9.01 -41.06 6.48
C GLY A 24 -8.04 -40.14 7.19
N GLY A 25 -7.50 -40.61 8.32
CA GLY A 25 -6.57 -39.87 9.19
C GLY A 25 -5.18 -39.65 8.58
N THR A 26 -4.79 -38.38 8.50
CA THR A 26 -3.40 -37.95 8.66
C THR A 26 -3.33 -37.23 10.00
N LYS A 27 -2.34 -37.54 10.84
CA LYS A 27 -2.10 -36.86 12.12
C LYS A 27 -1.91 -35.36 11.87
N VAL A 28 -3.00 -34.59 11.96
CA VAL A 28 -2.95 -33.14 12.09
C VAL A 28 -2.38 -32.90 13.47
N HIS A 29 -1.15 -32.38 13.54
CA HIS A 29 -0.65 -31.81 14.78
C HIS A 29 -1.70 -30.82 15.28
N GLN A 30 -2.32 -31.13 16.41
CA GLN A 30 -3.20 -30.18 17.08
C GLN A 30 -2.40 -28.91 17.34
N PRO A 31 -3.00 -27.72 17.11
CA PRO A 31 -2.30 -26.47 17.27
C PRO A 31 -1.80 -26.35 18.72
N PRO A 32 -0.56 -25.88 18.97
CA PRO A 32 -0.25 -25.34 20.27
C PRO A 32 -1.28 -24.24 20.54
N GLN A 33 -2.05 -24.39 21.62
CA GLN A 33 -2.92 -23.33 22.13
C GLN A 33 -2.09 -22.04 22.20
N PRO A 34 -2.58 -20.90 21.69
CA PRO A 34 -1.84 -19.65 21.82
C PRO A 34 -1.58 -19.43 23.31
N GLY A 35 -0.31 -19.48 23.69
CA GLY A 35 0.09 -19.20 25.05
C GLY A 35 -0.45 -17.84 25.47
N PRO A 36 -0.73 -17.62 26.76
CA PRO A 36 -1.31 -16.39 27.28
C PRO A 36 -0.31 -15.22 27.28
N SER A 37 0.59 -15.12 26.30
CA SER A 37 1.53 -14.01 26.22
C SER A 37 0.73 -12.73 26.00
N SER A 38 0.65 -11.92 27.04
CA SER A 38 0.20 -10.52 26.99
C SER A 38 1.26 -9.60 26.35
N GLU A 39 2.39 -10.17 25.91
CA GLU A 39 3.55 -9.45 25.42
C GLU A 39 3.76 -9.63 23.92
N ASP A 40 4.46 -8.66 23.33
CA ASP A 40 4.88 -8.70 21.94
C ASP A 40 5.95 -9.76 21.70
N LEU A 41 5.85 -10.52 20.61
CA LEU A 41 6.96 -11.38 20.19
C LEU A 41 8.04 -10.53 19.51
N LEU A 42 9.07 -10.19 20.27
CA LEU A 42 10.28 -9.58 19.74
C LEU A 42 11.16 -10.66 19.11
N LEU A 43 11.62 -10.41 17.89
CA LEU A 43 12.50 -11.27 17.12
C LEU A 43 13.85 -10.54 17.00
N PRO A 44 14.76 -10.67 17.98
CA PRO A 44 15.98 -9.87 18.09
C PRO A 44 17.08 -10.37 17.14
N VAL A 45 16.73 -10.50 15.87
CA VAL A 45 17.67 -10.79 14.80
C VAL A 45 18.41 -9.48 14.52
N THR A 46 19.68 -9.42 14.90
CA THR A 46 20.56 -8.29 14.61
C THR A 46 21.39 -8.54 13.37
N ASN A 47 22.31 -7.64 13.04
CA ASN A 47 23.31 -7.84 11.99
C ASN A 47 24.48 -8.75 12.44
N GLU A 48 24.58 -9.07 13.74
CA GLU A 48 25.62 -9.94 14.31
C GLU A 48 25.41 -11.41 13.88
N TYR A 49 26.43 -12.25 14.03
CA TYR A 49 26.30 -13.68 13.76
C TYR A 49 25.26 -14.30 14.72
N VAL A 50 24.26 -14.98 14.15
CA VAL A 50 23.24 -15.71 14.91
C VAL A 50 23.32 -17.18 14.48
N ASN A 51 23.47 -18.09 15.44
CA ASN A 51 23.44 -19.54 15.20
C ASN A 51 22.13 -19.94 14.49
N LEU A 52 22.21 -20.80 13.46
CA LEU A 52 21.08 -21.35 12.70
C LEU A 52 19.98 -21.92 13.60
N ASP A 53 20.32 -22.65 14.67
CA ASP A 53 19.32 -23.19 15.61
C ASP A 53 18.48 -22.08 16.27
N LYS A 54 19.11 -20.94 16.55
CA LYS A 54 18.42 -19.79 17.12
C LYS A 54 17.52 -19.12 16.09
N ILE A 55 17.96 -19.02 14.83
CA ILE A 55 17.14 -18.51 13.73
C ILE A 55 15.91 -19.39 13.52
N GLU A 56 16.08 -20.72 13.48
CA GLU A 56 14.98 -21.65 13.31
C GLU A 56 13.97 -21.55 14.46
N ARG A 57 14.44 -21.48 15.72
CA ARG A 57 13.56 -21.25 16.89
C ARG A 57 12.78 -19.95 16.78
N LEU A 58 13.42 -18.84 16.39
CA LEU A 58 12.76 -17.54 16.24
C LEU A 58 11.71 -17.56 15.13
N ARG A 59 12.04 -18.19 14.00
CA ARG A 59 11.09 -18.38 12.89
C ARG A 59 9.89 -19.22 13.33
N ASN A 60 10.13 -20.35 14.00
CA ASN A 60 9.06 -21.21 14.52
C ASN A 60 8.17 -20.49 15.54
N ALA A 61 8.77 -19.68 16.43
CA ALA A 61 8.03 -18.84 17.37
C ALA A 61 7.17 -17.78 16.65
N SER A 62 7.61 -17.29 15.49
CA SER A 62 6.85 -16.30 14.72
C SER A 62 5.65 -16.87 13.96
N ARG A 63 5.47 -18.19 13.90
CA ARG A 63 4.39 -18.83 13.11
C ARG A 63 3.01 -18.53 13.70
N VAL A 64 2.06 -18.16 12.84
CA VAL A 64 0.67 -17.87 13.23
C VAL A 64 -0.33 -18.66 12.41
N PHE A 65 -1.49 -18.94 13.01
CA PHE A 65 -2.63 -19.56 12.33
C PHE A 65 -3.67 -18.50 12.04
N LEU A 66 -3.86 -18.13 10.77
CA LEU A 66 -4.88 -17.16 10.42
C LEU A 66 -6.28 -17.69 10.76
N PRO A 67 -7.24 -16.82 11.12
CA PRO A 67 -8.62 -17.22 11.36
C PRO A 67 -9.27 -17.91 10.15
N ALA A 68 -10.33 -18.68 10.39
CA ALA A 68 -11.18 -19.17 9.31
C ALA A 68 -11.73 -17.99 8.49
N PRO A 69 -11.83 -18.12 7.15
CA PRO A 69 -11.60 -19.32 6.33
C PRO A 69 -10.13 -19.54 5.86
N CYS A 70 -9.14 -18.85 6.41
CA CYS A 70 -7.73 -18.88 5.96
C CYS A 70 -6.79 -19.74 6.84
N THR A 71 -7.32 -20.66 7.65
CA THR A 71 -6.55 -21.46 8.63
C THR A 71 -5.47 -22.37 8.04
N ASN A 72 -5.54 -22.65 6.74
CA ASN A 72 -4.59 -23.51 6.03
C ASN A 72 -3.45 -22.74 5.34
N LEU A 73 -3.40 -21.41 5.47
CA LEU A 73 -2.31 -20.60 4.97
C LEU A 73 -1.15 -20.61 5.96
N GLU A 74 0.07 -20.70 5.42
CA GLU A 74 1.28 -20.54 6.20
C GLU A 74 1.54 -19.04 6.39
N ALA A 75 1.63 -18.61 7.65
CA ALA A 75 1.80 -17.22 8.01
C ALA A 75 2.70 -17.05 9.24
N TYR A 76 3.33 -15.87 9.33
CA TYR A 76 4.26 -15.51 10.39
C TYR A 76 4.07 -14.05 10.79
N SER A 77 4.21 -13.73 12.07
CA SER A 77 4.21 -12.36 12.57
C SER A 77 5.11 -12.19 13.78
N GLY A 78 5.47 -10.94 14.03
CA GLY A 78 6.25 -10.53 15.18
C GLY A 78 6.87 -9.17 14.94
N PHE A 79 7.79 -8.80 15.81
CA PHE A 79 8.44 -7.49 15.81
C PHE A 79 9.93 -7.65 15.60
N ILE A 80 10.46 -7.04 14.55
CA ILE A 80 11.91 -7.02 14.29
C ILE A 80 12.45 -5.65 14.74
N PRO A 81 13.45 -5.60 15.64
CA PRO A 81 14.09 -4.35 15.98
C PRO A 81 14.81 -3.79 14.75
N VAL A 82 14.93 -2.48 14.62
CA VAL A 82 15.53 -1.81 13.44
C VAL A 82 16.51 -0.69 13.80
N ASP A 83 16.73 -0.45 15.07
CA ASP A 83 17.86 0.30 15.58
C ASP A 83 19.02 -0.64 15.95
N ASP A 84 20.23 -0.09 15.97
CA ASP A 84 21.47 -0.79 16.34
C ASP A 84 21.85 -0.52 17.82
N GLY A 85 21.03 0.24 18.57
CA GLY A 85 21.23 0.62 19.97
C GLY A 85 20.42 -0.24 20.97
N GLU A 86 19.63 0.40 21.82
CA GLU A 86 18.80 -0.23 22.88
C GLU A 86 17.67 -1.14 22.35
N ARG A 87 17.56 -1.30 21.02
CA ARG A 87 16.49 -2.06 20.36
C ARG A 87 15.12 -1.47 20.71
N SER A 88 15.06 -0.15 20.80
CA SER A 88 13.84 0.58 21.19
C SER A 88 12.85 0.63 20.04
N THR A 89 13.33 0.64 18.80
CA THR A 89 12.51 0.77 17.60
C THR A 89 12.25 -0.60 16.97
N ASN A 90 10.97 -1.00 16.90
CA ASN A 90 10.54 -2.32 16.48
C ASN A 90 9.44 -2.22 15.41
N LEU A 91 9.63 -2.89 14.27
CA LEU A 91 8.63 -2.94 13.20
C LEU A 91 7.87 -4.26 13.23
N PHE A 92 6.54 -4.16 13.24
CA PHE A 92 5.61 -5.26 13.12
C PHE A 92 5.48 -5.70 11.66
N PHE A 93 5.40 -7.01 11.44
CA PHE A 93 5.05 -7.56 10.14
C PHE A 93 4.03 -8.70 10.27
N LEU A 94 3.25 -8.89 9.21
CA LEU A 94 2.52 -10.12 8.93
C LEU A 94 2.98 -10.65 7.56
N HIS A 95 3.67 -11.78 7.56
CA HIS A 95 4.08 -12.47 6.35
C HIS A 95 3.11 -13.62 6.05
N ILE A 96 2.59 -13.69 4.83
CA ILE A 96 1.69 -14.76 4.40
C ILE A 96 2.23 -15.37 3.12
N MET A 97 2.33 -16.70 3.12
CA MET A 97 2.77 -17.47 1.97
C MET A 97 1.58 -17.95 1.16
N SER A 98 1.76 -17.99 -0.16
CA SER A 98 0.77 -18.55 -1.05
C SER A 98 0.50 -20.02 -0.78
N LYS A 99 -0.77 -20.43 -0.87
CA LYS A 99 -1.13 -21.84 -0.81
C LYS A 99 -0.55 -22.66 -1.97
N THR A 100 -0.44 -22.07 -3.15
CA THR A 100 0.05 -22.74 -4.37
C THR A 100 1.45 -22.25 -4.73
N ASN A 101 2.37 -23.18 -5.02
CA ASN A 101 3.73 -22.91 -5.50
C ASN A 101 4.48 -21.80 -4.73
N SER A 102 4.28 -21.67 -3.41
CA SER A 102 4.91 -20.63 -2.59
C SER A 102 6.43 -20.59 -2.72
N ARG A 103 7.06 -21.77 -2.86
CA ARG A 103 8.50 -21.92 -3.07
C ARG A 103 9.01 -21.39 -4.41
N GLN A 104 8.14 -21.00 -5.34
CA GLN A 104 8.51 -20.42 -6.64
C GLN A 104 8.05 -18.97 -6.79
N LYS A 105 6.99 -18.56 -6.08
CA LYS A 105 6.42 -17.22 -6.21
C LYS A 105 7.35 -16.10 -5.75
N PRO A 106 7.30 -14.93 -6.41
CA PRO A 106 8.02 -13.74 -5.96
C PRO A 106 7.58 -13.28 -4.57
N LEU A 107 8.46 -12.56 -3.90
CA LEU A 107 8.18 -11.88 -2.64
C LEU A 107 7.69 -10.45 -2.92
N LEU A 108 6.58 -10.06 -2.31
CA LEU A 108 6.04 -8.71 -2.34
C LEU A 108 6.12 -8.09 -0.95
N LEU A 109 6.77 -6.94 -0.83
CA LEU A 109 6.62 -6.07 0.33
C LEU A 109 5.47 -5.10 0.08
N TRP A 110 4.45 -5.10 0.93
CA TRP A 110 3.34 -4.14 0.89
C TRP A 110 3.50 -3.08 1.98
N LEU A 111 3.46 -1.81 1.57
CA LEU A 111 3.58 -0.64 2.42
C LEU A 111 2.33 0.23 2.34
N GLU A 112 1.57 0.28 3.42
CA GLU A 112 0.41 1.15 3.51
C GLU A 112 0.77 2.63 3.69
N GLY A 113 -0.14 3.50 3.28
CA GLY A 113 0.03 4.95 3.37
C GLY A 113 -0.39 5.56 4.71
N GLY A 114 -1.08 6.70 4.63
CA GLY A 114 -1.46 7.52 5.78
C GLY A 114 -0.84 8.90 5.72
N PRO A 115 0.36 9.14 6.28
CA PRO A 115 1.37 8.17 6.74
C PRO A 115 0.98 7.39 8.01
N GLY A 116 1.60 6.23 8.22
CA GLY A 116 1.51 5.48 9.48
C GLY A 116 0.26 4.62 9.66
N LYS A 117 -0.53 4.40 8.61
CA LYS A 117 -1.58 3.36 8.64
C LYS A 117 -0.93 1.99 8.72
N SER A 118 -1.64 1.03 9.32
CA SER A 118 -1.18 -0.36 9.36
C SER A 118 -1.38 -1.03 7.99
N SER A 119 -0.40 -1.82 7.55
CA SER A 119 -0.51 -2.70 6.38
C SER A 119 -1.47 -3.88 6.61
N LEU A 120 -1.97 -4.08 7.83
CA LEU A 120 -3.13 -4.94 8.07
C LEU A 120 -4.41 -4.39 7.42
N TYR A 121 -4.48 -3.08 7.16
CA TYR A 121 -5.55 -2.49 6.36
C TYR A 121 -5.65 -3.20 5.01
N ALA A 122 -4.52 -3.31 4.30
CA ALA A 122 -4.43 -3.98 3.02
C ALA A 122 -4.76 -5.48 3.10
N GLN A 123 -4.30 -6.14 4.16
CA GLN A 123 -4.63 -7.54 4.43
C GLN A 123 -6.16 -7.75 4.50
N PHE A 124 -6.86 -6.92 5.27
CA PHE A 124 -8.29 -7.12 5.56
C PHE A 124 -9.24 -6.50 4.54
N LEU A 125 -8.86 -5.40 3.91
CA LEU A 125 -9.78 -4.61 3.10
C LEU A 125 -9.43 -4.63 1.62
N GLU A 126 -8.14 -4.75 1.29
CA GLU A 126 -7.69 -4.56 -0.07
C GLU A 126 -7.32 -5.87 -0.77
N ASN A 127 -6.12 -6.38 -0.51
CA ASN A 127 -5.45 -7.37 -1.34
C ASN A 127 -5.06 -8.67 -0.61
N GLY A 128 -5.21 -8.72 0.71
CA GLY A 128 -4.94 -9.95 1.47
C GLY A 128 -5.99 -11.04 1.27
N PRO A 129 -5.65 -12.30 1.61
CA PRO A 129 -6.56 -13.44 1.45
C PRO A 129 -7.74 -13.44 2.42
N LEU A 130 -7.63 -12.79 3.58
CA LEU A 130 -8.65 -12.77 4.61
C LEU A 130 -9.32 -11.40 4.66
N GLY A 131 -10.49 -11.29 4.03
CA GLY A 131 -11.29 -10.08 4.02
C GLY A 131 -12.20 -9.94 5.25
N ILE A 132 -12.62 -8.71 5.56
CA ILE A 132 -13.72 -8.43 6.50
C ILE A 132 -14.80 -7.61 5.83
N ASP A 133 -16.07 -7.95 6.07
CA ASP A 133 -17.23 -7.26 5.49
C ASP A 133 -17.82 -6.20 6.44
N ALA A 134 -18.85 -5.48 5.97
CA ALA A 134 -19.53 -4.44 6.75
C ALA A 134 -20.24 -4.98 8.01
N GLY A 135 -20.55 -6.28 8.03
CA GLY A 135 -21.09 -6.98 9.20
C GLY A 135 -20.02 -7.33 10.24
N GLY A 136 -18.74 -7.31 9.86
CA GLY A 136 -17.62 -7.79 10.67
C GLY A 136 -17.30 -9.27 10.46
N ASN A 137 -17.89 -9.91 9.44
CA ASN A 137 -17.61 -11.31 9.14
C ASN A 137 -16.33 -11.43 8.32
N LEU A 138 -15.53 -12.44 8.65
CA LEU A 138 -14.33 -12.76 7.89
C LEU A 138 -14.67 -13.65 6.69
N TYR A 139 -14.05 -13.39 5.54
CA TYR A 139 -14.25 -14.16 4.32
C TYR A 139 -12.94 -14.38 3.55
N HIS A 140 -12.91 -15.38 2.67
CA HIS A 140 -11.78 -15.61 1.78
C HIS A 140 -11.91 -14.70 0.55
N ARG A 141 -10.97 -13.77 0.38
CA ARG A 141 -10.94 -12.85 -0.78
C ARG A 141 -10.51 -13.60 -2.03
N ARG A 142 -11.38 -13.65 -3.03
CA ARG A 142 -11.09 -14.30 -4.32
C ARG A 142 -9.95 -13.60 -5.08
N HIS A 143 -9.98 -12.26 -5.09
CA HIS A 143 -9.00 -11.42 -5.78
C HIS A 143 -7.88 -10.98 -4.84
N SER A 144 -7.18 -11.94 -4.24
CA SER A 144 -6.00 -11.66 -3.43
C SER A 144 -4.72 -11.65 -4.27
N LEU A 145 -3.78 -10.76 -3.95
CA LEU A 145 -2.44 -10.74 -4.53
C LEU A 145 -1.61 -11.96 -4.12
N LEU A 146 -2.03 -12.71 -3.09
CA LEU A 146 -1.42 -13.97 -2.70
C LEU A 146 -1.50 -15.05 -3.81
N ASN A 147 -2.40 -14.84 -4.78
CA ASN A 147 -2.45 -15.67 -5.98
C ASN A 147 -1.18 -15.53 -6.85
N GLN A 148 -0.40 -14.46 -6.70
CA GLN A 148 0.79 -14.17 -7.49
C GLN A 148 2.07 -14.10 -6.64
N PHE A 149 1.94 -13.78 -5.35
CA PHE A 149 3.08 -13.49 -4.46
C PHE A 149 3.02 -14.28 -3.15
N ASN A 150 4.17 -14.36 -2.46
CA ASN A 150 4.18 -14.37 -1.00
C ASN A 150 4.30 -12.92 -0.54
N ILE A 151 3.58 -12.50 0.50
CA ILE A 151 3.44 -11.07 0.84
C ILE A 151 3.95 -10.80 2.25
N ILE A 152 4.68 -9.70 2.42
CA ILE A 152 5.01 -9.09 3.72
C ILE A 152 4.16 -7.82 3.85
N TYR A 153 3.21 -7.83 4.77
CA TYR A 153 2.53 -6.61 5.22
C TYR A 153 3.38 -5.99 6.33
N LEU A 154 4.03 -4.86 6.05
CA LEU A 154 4.93 -4.21 6.99
C LEU A 154 4.29 -2.93 7.52
N ASP A 155 4.16 -2.82 8.84
CA ASP A 155 3.82 -1.55 9.48
C ASP A 155 5.08 -0.69 9.57
N GLN A 156 5.17 0.36 8.77
CA GLN A 156 6.32 1.27 8.78
C GLN A 156 5.87 2.72 8.55
N PRO A 157 6.58 3.70 9.14
CA PRO A 157 7.71 3.58 10.06
C PRO A 157 7.28 3.15 11.48
N ALA A 158 8.21 3.16 12.45
CA ALA A 158 7.84 2.99 13.86
C ALA A 158 6.82 4.07 14.28
N GLY A 159 5.75 3.66 14.96
CA GLY A 159 4.57 4.47 15.18
C GLY A 159 3.46 4.22 14.15
N ALA A 160 3.69 3.45 13.08
CA ALA A 160 2.64 2.96 12.19
C ALA A 160 2.00 1.68 12.75
N GLY A 161 0.67 1.53 12.65
CA GLY A 161 -0.02 0.30 13.04
C GLY A 161 0.41 -0.24 14.41
N TYR A 162 0.98 -1.44 14.50
CA TYR A 162 1.54 -1.96 15.75
C TYR A 162 3.02 -1.62 15.99
N SER A 163 3.76 -1.22 14.96
CA SER A 163 5.16 -0.81 15.05
C SER A 163 5.36 0.34 16.02
N PHE A 164 6.46 0.33 16.76
CA PHE A 164 6.64 1.25 17.87
C PHE A 164 8.10 1.60 18.13
N ASP A 165 8.28 2.69 18.86
CA ASP A 165 9.53 2.99 19.54
C ASP A 165 9.27 3.14 21.04
N ARG A 166 10.07 2.48 21.88
CA ARG A 166 9.88 2.48 23.36
C ARG A 166 9.97 3.89 23.97
N LYS A 167 10.74 4.79 23.33
CA LYS A 167 10.91 6.19 23.74
C LYS A 167 9.99 7.13 22.96
N ARG A 168 9.08 6.60 22.13
CA ARG A 168 8.20 7.35 21.21
C ARG A 168 8.97 8.28 20.26
N GLN A 169 10.19 7.89 19.89
CA GLN A 169 11.03 8.59 18.92
C GLN A 169 10.72 8.11 17.51
N TYR A 170 9.58 8.56 16.97
CA TYR A 170 9.16 8.17 15.62
C TYR A 170 9.99 8.88 14.53
N PRO A 171 10.30 8.21 13.40
CA PRO A 171 10.98 8.83 12.27
C PRO A 171 10.21 10.03 11.73
N GLY A 172 10.90 11.18 11.63
CA GLY A 172 10.34 12.41 11.05
C GLY A 172 10.76 12.67 9.61
N THR A 173 11.61 11.82 9.03
CA THR A 173 12.08 11.94 7.64
C THR A 173 11.94 10.61 6.91
N LEU A 174 11.76 10.68 5.59
CA LEU A 174 11.72 9.50 4.72
C LEU A 174 13.04 8.72 4.75
N GLU A 175 14.18 9.41 4.90
CA GLU A 175 15.51 8.79 4.98
C GLU A 175 15.66 7.84 6.18
N LEU A 176 15.25 8.31 7.37
CA LEU A 176 15.31 7.48 8.57
C LEU A 176 14.32 6.32 8.51
N ALA A 177 13.09 6.57 8.03
CA ALA A 177 12.10 5.53 7.79
C ALA A 177 12.62 4.45 6.82
N THR A 178 13.24 4.86 5.72
CA THR A 178 13.84 3.98 4.71
C THR A 178 15.00 3.17 5.29
N THR A 179 15.84 3.78 6.11
CA THR A 179 16.94 3.10 6.81
C THR A 179 16.39 1.99 7.74
N HIS A 180 15.33 2.28 8.48
CA HIS A 180 14.65 1.28 9.33
C HIS A 180 14.02 0.15 8.51
N ALA A 181 13.32 0.45 7.41
CA ALA A 181 12.73 -0.55 6.52
C ALA A 181 13.80 -1.44 5.85
N MET A 182 14.95 -0.89 5.47
CA MET A 182 16.08 -1.66 4.96
C MET A 182 16.69 -2.61 5.99
N ARG A 183 16.86 -2.14 7.24
CA ARG A 183 17.33 -2.99 8.34
C ARG A 183 16.33 -4.10 8.64
N PHE A 184 15.02 -3.78 8.65
CA PHE A 184 13.96 -4.77 8.76
C PHE A 184 14.11 -5.85 7.70
N LEU A 185 14.20 -5.49 6.41
CA LEU A 185 14.29 -6.48 5.33
C LEU A 185 15.52 -7.37 5.45
N ARG A 186 16.69 -6.81 5.77
CA ARG A 186 17.92 -7.62 5.99
C ARG A 186 17.75 -8.61 7.14
N ARG A 187 17.14 -8.19 8.25
CA ARG A 187 16.90 -9.01 9.44
C ARG A 187 15.79 -10.04 9.19
N PHE A 188 14.76 -9.68 8.44
CA PHE A 188 13.70 -10.59 7.97
C PHE A 188 14.28 -11.71 7.10
N LEU A 189 15.16 -11.39 6.15
CA LEU A 189 15.75 -12.39 5.24
C LEU A 189 16.68 -13.38 5.95
N ARG A 190 17.14 -13.08 7.17
CA ARG A 190 17.84 -14.07 8.01
C ARG A 190 16.88 -15.09 8.61
N LEU A 191 15.63 -14.71 8.89
CA LEU A 191 14.59 -15.65 9.36
C LEU A 191 14.00 -16.48 8.22
N PHE A 192 13.99 -15.92 7.01
CA PHE A 192 13.37 -16.49 5.82
C PHE A 192 14.37 -16.60 4.67
N GLU A 193 15.46 -17.34 4.89
CA GLU A 193 16.57 -17.49 3.95
C GLU A 193 16.18 -18.16 2.62
N GLU A 194 15.03 -18.84 2.56
CA GLU A 194 14.47 -19.42 1.32
C GLU A 194 14.11 -18.37 0.26
N TYR A 195 14.10 -17.09 0.63
CA TYR A 195 13.95 -15.97 -0.29
C TYR A 195 15.27 -15.52 -0.91
N ASN A 196 16.42 -16.05 -0.50
CA ASN A 196 17.70 -15.70 -1.14
C ASN A 196 17.65 -16.00 -2.66
N GLY A 197 18.00 -15.01 -3.47
CA GLY A 197 17.90 -15.03 -4.93
C GLY A 197 16.49 -14.85 -5.51
N ARG A 198 15.46 -14.65 -4.67
CA ARG A 198 14.06 -14.52 -5.12
C ARG A 198 13.81 -13.21 -5.86
N ASP A 199 12.92 -13.26 -6.84
CA ASP A 199 12.28 -12.08 -7.40
C ASP A 199 11.49 -11.30 -6.33
N PHE A 200 11.77 -10.01 -6.26
CA PHE A 200 11.26 -9.13 -5.23
C PHE A 200 10.60 -7.91 -5.83
N PHE A 201 9.47 -7.55 -5.23
CA PHE A 201 8.68 -6.40 -5.61
C PHE A 201 8.36 -5.59 -4.36
N ILE A 202 8.29 -4.27 -4.52
CA ILE A 202 7.89 -3.34 -3.46
C ILE A 202 6.64 -2.63 -3.94
N ALA A 203 5.55 -2.76 -3.21
CA ALA A 203 4.31 -2.04 -3.47
C ALA A 203 4.00 -1.08 -2.33
N GLY A 204 3.40 0.05 -2.67
CA GLY A 204 2.77 0.90 -1.66
C GLY A 204 1.75 1.83 -2.26
N GLU A 205 0.82 2.27 -1.41
CA GLU A 205 -0.24 3.21 -1.80
C GLU A 205 -0.14 4.53 -1.03
N SER A 206 -0.52 5.65 -1.66
CA SER A 206 -0.49 6.98 -1.05
C SER A 206 0.93 7.31 -0.52
N TYR A 207 1.10 7.70 0.74
CA TYR A 207 2.42 7.89 1.36
C TYR A 207 3.28 6.60 1.36
N GLY A 208 2.66 5.41 1.33
CA GLY A 208 3.34 4.13 1.21
C GLY A 208 4.05 3.99 -0.13
N ALA A 209 3.52 4.57 -1.21
CA ALA A 209 4.19 4.65 -2.51
C ALA A 209 5.50 5.46 -2.42
N ARG A 210 5.50 6.55 -1.65
CA ARG A 210 6.70 7.35 -1.35
C ARG A 210 7.78 6.52 -0.66
N SER A 211 7.37 5.72 0.32
CA SER A 211 8.23 4.79 1.04
C SER A 211 8.75 3.67 0.13
N ALA A 212 7.91 3.15 -0.76
CA ALA A 212 8.27 2.13 -1.73
C ALA A 212 9.34 2.62 -2.71
N VAL A 213 9.19 3.85 -3.24
CA VAL A 213 10.18 4.47 -4.14
C VAL A 213 11.52 4.68 -3.44
N ALA A 214 11.54 5.26 -2.23
CA ALA A 214 12.79 5.48 -1.49
C ALA A 214 13.49 4.16 -1.14
N LEU A 215 12.73 3.14 -0.74
CA LEU A 215 13.27 1.82 -0.44
C LEU A 215 13.82 1.13 -1.70
N ALA A 216 13.12 1.24 -2.83
CA ALA A 216 13.60 0.73 -4.12
C ALA A 216 14.90 1.42 -4.55
N GLN A 217 15.00 2.74 -4.43
CA GLN A 217 16.24 3.47 -4.71
C GLN A 217 17.40 2.97 -3.84
N ARG A 218 17.18 2.79 -2.53
CA ARG A 218 18.20 2.24 -1.62
C ARG A 218 18.59 0.81 -1.95
N VAL A 219 17.66 0.03 -2.49
CA VAL A 219 17.89 -1.33 -2.99
C VAL A 219 18.74 -1.34 -4.27
N LEU A 220 18.55 -0.36 -5.15
CA LEU A 220 19.24 -0.25 -6.44
C LEU A 220 20.66 0.32 -6.32
N THR A 221 20.90 1.24 -5.39
CA THR A 221 22.16 1.99 -5.26
C THR A 221 23.21 1.32 -4.37
N ARG A 222 22.86 0.25 -3.64
CA ARG A 222 23.81 -0.54 -2.83
C ARG A 222 24.59 -1.54 -3.70
N LYS A 223 25.63 -2.14 -3.14
CA LYS A 223 26.33 -3.25 -3.81
C LYS A 223 25.42 -4.48 -3.89
N PRO A 224 25.34 -5.20 -5.02
CA PRO A 224 24.43 -6.35 -5.18
C PRO A 224 24.56 -7.43 -4.10
N GLN A 225 25.77 -7.68 -3.60
CA GLN A 225 26.05 -8.65 -2.54
C GLN A 225 25.44 -8.28 -1.17
N ASP A 226 25.04 -7.02 -0.96
CA ASP A 226 24.56 -6.52 0.34
C ASP A 226 23.08 -6.80 0.60
N PHE A 227 22.39 -7.46 -0.34
CA PHE A 227 21.01 -7.87 -0.18
C PHE A 227 20.59 -9.01 -1.12
N PRO A 228 20.09 -10.12 -0.56
CA PRO A 228 19.94 -11.35 -1.32
C PRO A 228 18.62 -11.44 -2.09
N LEU A 229 18.01 -10.33 -2.53
CA LEU A 229 16.81 -10.35 -3.37
C LEU A 229 17.03 -9.60 -4.69
N ARG A 230 16.37 -10.08 -5.74
CA ARG A 230 16.39 -9.47 -7.07
C ARG A 230 15.19 -8.55 -7.25
N LEU A 231 15.37 -7.24 -7.10
CA LEU A 231 14.30 -6.27 -7.34
C LEU A 231 13.89 -6.30 -8.82
N LYS A 232 12.62 -6.64 -9.08
CA LYS A 232 12.05 -6.74 -10.42
C LYS A 232 11.10 -5.62 -10.77
N GLY A 233 10.43 -5.04 -9.77
CA GLY A 233 9.49 -3.96 -9.99
C GLY A 233 9.05 -3.24 -8.73
N VAL A 234 8.51 -2.05 -8.93
CA VAL A 234 7.88 -1.23 -7.90
C VAL A 234 6.45 -0.90 -8.33
N MET A 235 5.48 -1.06 -7.44
CA MET A 235 4.07 -0.76 -7.69
C MET A 235 3.62 0.41 -6.82
N LEU A 236 3.12 1.47 -7.45
CA LEU A 236 2.84 2.76 -6.83
C LEU A 236 1.36 3.11 -7.06
N GLY A 237 0.52 2.83 -6.06
CA GLY A 237 -0.91 3.11 -6.13
C GLY A 237 -1.25 4.47 -5.57
N VAL A 238 -2.00 5.29 -6.32
CA VAL A 238 -2.43 6.64 -5.93
C VAL A 238 -1.31 7.38 -5.19
N GLY A 239 -0.09 7.32 -5.75
CA GLY A 239 1.13 7.41 -4.97
C GLY A 239 1.60 8.83 -4.72
N PHE A 240 2.01 9.14 -3.48
CA PHE A 240 2.62 10.42 -3.13
C PHE A 240 4.11 10.48 -3.49
N VAL A 241 4.39 10.74 -4.77
CA VAL A 241 5.75 10.67 -5.34
C VAL A 241 6.22 11.93 -6.07
N PHE A 242 5.39 12.96 -6.15
CA PHE A 242 5.70 14.29 -6.71
C PHE A 242 5.56 15.39 -5.63
N PRO A 243 5.85 16.67 -5.91
CA PRO A 243 5.60 17.76 -4.98
C PRO A 243 4.14 17.78 -4.51
N LEU A 244 3.93 17.73 -3.20
CA LEU A 244 2.60 17.50 -2.60
C LEU A 244 1.57 18.54 -3.03
N LEU A 245 1.94 19.82 -3.06
CA LEU A 245 0.99 20.90 -3.37
C LEU A 245 0.56 20.90 -4.83
N GLU A 246 1.40 20.42 -5.75
CA GLU A 246 0.99 20.22 -7.13
C GLU A 246 0.03 19.04 -7.23
N MET A 247 0.29 17.95 -6.51
CA MET A 247 -0.54 16.76 -6.55
C MET A 247 -1.92 16.93 -5.91
N VAL A 248 -1.96 17.53 -4.72
CA VAL A 248 -3.12 17.52 -3.83
C VAL A 248 -4.07 18.71 -4.06
N ASN A 249 -3.66 19.67 -4.89
CA ASN A 249 -4.54 20.76 -5.29
C ASN A 249 -5.64 20.24 -6.23
N SER A 250 -6.77 19.86 -5.65
CA SER A 250 -7.92 19.30 -6.32
C SER A 250 -8.99 20.33 -6.69
N ALA A 251 -8.71 21.64 -6.60
CA ALA A 251 -9.67 22.70 -6.86
C ALA A 251 -10.40 22.55 -8.20
N ASP A 252 -9.64 22.43 -9.30
CA ASP A 252 -10.20 22.28 -10.65
C ASP A 252 -10.93 20.95 -10.83
N TYR A 253 -10.41 19.88 -10.23
CA TYR A 253 -11.03 18.56 -10.31
C TYR A 253 -12.40 18.55 -9.62
N LEU A 254 -12.49 19.13 -8.42
CA LEU A 254 -13.73 19.23 -7.67
C LEU A 254 -14.75 20.13 -8.38
N TYR A 255 -14.30 21.24 -8.99
CA TYR A 255 -15.14 22.09 -9.84
C TYR A 255 -15.69 21.33 -11.06
N CYS A 256 -14.82 20.67 -11.83
CA CYS A 256 -15.22 19.89 -13.00
C CYS A 256 -16.09 18.67 -12.65
N SER A 257 -16.05 18.20 -11.40
CA SER A 257 -16.95 17.16 -10.87
C SER A 257 -18.28 17.69 -10.33
N SER A 258 -18.51 19.01 -10.40
CA SER A 258 -19.68 19.70 -9.85
C SER A 258 -19.83 19.61 -8.32
N LEU A 259 -18.75 19.29 -7.60
CA LEU A 259 -18.72 19.34 -6.13
C LEU A 259 -18.40 20.74 -5.59
N LEU A 260 -17.84 21.61 -6.44
CA LEU A 260 -17.63 23.03 -6.13
C LEU A 260 -18.23 23.88 -7.25
N ASP A 261 -18.78 25.03 -6.89
CA ASP A 261 -19.02 26.14 -7.81
C ASP A 261 -17.75 26.98 -8.00
N GLU A 262 -17.85 28.06 -8.79
CA GLU A 262 -16.71 28.96 -9.03
C GLU A 262 -16.16 29.55 -7.73
N GLN A 263 -17.04 29.97 -6.83
CA GLN A 263 -16.63 30.54 -5.54
C GLN A 263 -15.91 29.52 -4.67
N GLY A 264 -16.39 28.28 -4.62
CA GLY A 264 -15.78 27.16 -3.91
C GLY A 264 -14.41 26.83 -4.47
N ARG A 265 -14.27 26.75 -5.80
CA ARG A 265 -12.99 26.54 -6.49
C ARG A 265 -11.99 27.64 -6.15
N ASP A 266 -12.41 28.90 -6.20
CA ASP A 266 -11.53 30.05 -5.94
C ASP A 266 -11.09 30.09 -4.47
N LYS A 267 -11.98 29.78 -3.52
CA LYS A 267 -11.64 29.61 -2.09
C LYS A 267 -10.60 28.51 -1.87
N PHE A 268 -10.76 27.37 -2.55
CA PHE A 268 -9.79 26.27 -2.52
C PHE A 268 -8.43 26.72 -3.05
N SER A 269 -8.40 27.35 -4.23
CA SER A 269 -7.17 27.86 -4.86
C SER A 269 -6.44 28.88 -3.99
N GLN A 270 -7.16 29.83 -3.37
CA GLN A 270 -6.58 30.80 -2.43
C GLN A 270 -5.95 30.12 -1.21
N ARG A 271 -6.60 29.08 -0.69
CA ARG A 271 -6.05 28.30 0.42
C ARG A 271 -4.73 27.61 0.03
N PHE A 272 -4.67 27.03 -1.17
CA PHE A 272 -3.42 26.44 -1.70
C PHE A 272 -2.32 27.48 -1.91
N GLN A 273 -2.64 28.68 -2.37
CA GLN A 273 -1.68 29.78 -2.47
C GLN A 273 -1.10 30.18 -1.10
N ALA A 274 -1.94 30.27 -0.08
CA ALA A 274 -1.49 30.55 1.28
C ALA A 274 -0.60 29.43 1.84
N ILE A 275 -0.93 28.16 1.58
CA ILE A 275 -0.07 27.03 1.97
C ILE A 275 1.28 27.12 1.24
N GLN A 276 1.29 27.44 -0.05
CA GLN A 276 2.53 27.61 -0.83
C GLN A 276 3.41 28.75 -0.26
N GLN A 277 2.81 29.87 0.15
CA GLN A 277 3.55 30.97 0.80
C GLN A 277 4.22 30.50 2.11
N LEU A 278 3.51 29.71 2.92
CA LEU A 278 4.08 29.14 4.15
C LEU A 278 5.23 28.18 3.86
N VAL A 279 5.11 27.34 2.82
CA VAL A 279 6.19 26.45 2.37
C VAL A 279 7.40 27.24 1.89
N ASN A 280 7.21 28.29 1.10
CA ASN A 280 8.29 29.16 0.62
C ASN A 280 9.00 29.89 1.78
N ALA A 281 8.26 30.24 2.83
CA ALA A 281 8.79 30.79 4.08
C ALA A 281 9.38 29.72 5.02
N GLN A 282 9.45 28.46 4.59
CA GLN A 282 9.92 27.31 5.38
C GLN A 282 9.15 27.08 6.70
N ASN A 283 7.93 27.61 6.80
CA ASN A 283 7.04 27.40 7.94
C ASN A 283 6.20 26.13 7.75
N TYR A 284 6.87 24.97 7.74
CA TYR A 284 6.24 23.70 7.42
C TYR A 284 5.19 23.25 8.45
N THR A 285 5.34 23.64 9.73
CA THR A 285 4.32 23.35 10.75
C THR A 285 3.00 24.05 10.42
N ALA A 286 3.05 25.36 10.11
CA ALA A 286 1.86 26.09 9.73
C ALA A 286 1.29 25.60 8.39
N ALA A 287 2.16 25.31 7.41
CA ALA A 287 1.75 24.77 6.11
C ALA A 287 1.03 23.42 6.27
N ALA A 288 1.57 22.50 7.06
CA ALA A 288 0.97 21.19 7.34
C ALA A 288 -0.37 21.32 8.07
N GLY A 289 -0.46 22.21 9.07
CA GLY A 289 -1.72 22.49 9.76
C GLY A 289 -2.77 23.04 8.79
N LEU A 290 -2.41 24.04 7.99
CA LEU A 290 -3.32 24.65 7.03
C LEU A 290 -3.79 23.63 5.98
N LEU A 291 -2.89 22.79 5.45
CA LEU A 291 -3.23 21.71 4.52
C LEU A 291 -4.20 20.68 5.15
N SER A 292 -3.99 20.35 6.42
CA SER A 292 -4.84 19.43 7.19
C SER A 292 -6.28 19.94 7.34
N HIS A 293 -6.44 21.24 7.59
CA HIS A 293 -7.74 21.93 7.62
C HIS A 293 -8.28 22.29 6.23
N THR A 294 -7.59 21.92 5.14
CA THR A 294 -8.04 22.22 3.77
C THR A 294 -8.60 21.00 3.08
N VAL A 295 -7.78 19.95 2.91
CA VAL A 295 -8.12 18.82 2.01
C VAL A 295 -7.83 17.45 2.62
N LEU A 296 -6.93 17.35 3.61
CA LEU A 296 -6.56 16.04 4.18
C LEU A 296 -7.53 15.54 5.27
N ASN A 297 -8.58 16.28 5.64
CA ASN A 297 -9.49 15.98 6.75
C ASN A 297 -8.77 15.46 8.01
N MET A 298 -7.64 16.08 8.35
CA MET A 298 -6.83 15.73 9.53
C MET A 298 -6.99 16.82 10.58
N HIS A 299 -8.12 16.86 11.27
CA HIS A 299 -8.42 17.86 12.29
C HIS A 299 -8.98 17.21 13.55
N PRO A 300 -8.98 17.91 14.69
CA PRO A 300 -9.67 17.46 15.90
C PRO A 300 -11.17 17.25 15.65
N ASP A 301 -11.79 16.42 16.48
CA ASP A 301 -13.23 16.16 16.46
C ASP A 301 -14.04 17.47 16.58
N GLY A 302 -15.13 17.57 15.82
CA GLY A 302 -16.01 18.74 15.81
C GLY A 302 -15.53 19.90 14.96
N GLN A 303 -14.31 19.85 14.42
CA GLN A 303 -13.88 20.76 13.37
C GLN A 303 -14.17 20.15 11.99
N LYS A 304 -14.22 21.00 10.96
CA LYS A 304 -14.33 20.57 9.56
C LYS A 304 -13.23 21.21 8.72
N SER A 305 -12.72 20.48 7.75
CA SER A 305 -11.84 21.01 6.72
C SER A 305 -12.64 21.86 5.72
N LEU A 306 -11.94 22.68 4.94
CA LEU A 306 -12.55 23.44 3.85
C LEU A 306 -13.25 22.51 2.84
N PHE A 307 -12.65 21.35 2.53
CA PHE A 307 -13.26 20.30 1.71
C PHE A 307 -14.64 19.91 2.26
N GLU A 308 -14.72 19.57 3.53
CA GLU A 308 -15.98 19.10 4.13
C GLU A 308 -17.03 20.20 4.20
N VAL A 309 -16.61 21.43 4.49
CA VAL A 309 -17.52 22.59 4.55
C VAL A 309 -18.14 22.88 3.18
N LEU A 310 -17.35 22.80 2.11
CA LEU A 310 -17.83 23.18 0.77
C LEU A 310 -18.56 22.05 0.05
N THR A 311 -18.17 20.80 0.28
CA THR A 311 -18.73 19.64 -0.45
C THR A 311 -19.82 18.90 0.34
N GLY A 312 -19.84 19.04 1.67
CA GLY A 312 -20.68 18.24 2.56
C GLY A 312 -20.20 16.80 2.77
N PHE A 313 -19.10 16.38 2.15
CA PHE A 313 -18.48 15.07 2.38
C PHE A 313 -17.74 15.07 3.71
N GLU A 314 -17.73 13.94 4.42
CA GLU A 314 -16.93 13.69 5.62
C GLU A 314 -15.63 12.92 5.26
N SER A 315 -15.61 12.25 4.11
CA SER A 315 -14.43 11.56 3.58
C SER A 315 -13.94 12.21 2.28
N HIS A 316 -12.69 12.67 2.27
CA HIS A 316 -12.04 13.23 1.08
C HIS A 316 -11.57 12.18 0.06
N GLY A 317 -11.67 10.89 0.39
CA GLY A 317 -11.03 9.84 -0.41
C GLY A 317 -11.69 9.61 -1.76
N SER A 318 -12.94 10.02 -1.95
CA SER A 318 -13.65 9.78 -3.20
C SER A 318 -14.77 10.77 -3.41
N ILE A 319 -15.02 11.15 -4.67
CA ILE A 319 -16.16 12.00 -5.04
C ILE A 319 -17.51 11.25 -5.07
N VAL A 320 -17.53 9.95 -4.77
CA VAL A 320 -18.78 9.14 -4.73
C VAL A 320 -19.02 8.45 -3.38
N ARG A 321 -18.13 8.63 -2.40
CA ARG A 321 -18.29 8.10 -1.04
C ARG A 321 -18.21 9.24 -0.03
N PRO A 322 -19.34 9.81 0.41
CA PRO A 322 -19.33 10.95 1.32
C PRO A 322 -18.83 10.60 2.72
N VAL A 323 -18.87 9.33 3.11
CA VAL A 323 -18.43 8.87 4.44
C VAL A 323 -17.49 7.66 4.29
N ALA A 324 -16.67 7.43 5.32
CA ALA A 324 -15.85 6.22 5.38
C ALA A 324 -16.74 4.96 5.38
N SER A 325 -16.28 3.89 4.73
CA SER A 325 -17.05 2.65 4.65
C SER A 325 -17.10 1.94 6.02
N ARG A 326 -18.18 1.18 6.25
CA ARG A 326 -18.36 0.46 7.52
C ARG A 326 -17.28 -0.59 7.77
N GLU A 327 -16.79 -1.21 6.70
CA GLU A 327 -15.70 -2.18 6.69
C GLU A 327 -14.43 -1.61 7.35
N TYR A 328 -14.14 -0.32 7.15
CA TYR A 328 -13.02 0.37 7.81
C TYR A 328 -13.11 0.27 9.33
N TYR A 329 -14.29 0.56 9.89
CA TYR A 329 -14.53 0.49 11.33
C TYR A 329 -14.51 -0.96 11.84
N ARG A 330 -15.14 -1.89 11.10
CA ARG A 330 -15.14 -3.32 11.46
C ARG A 330 -13.74 -3.92 11.49
N TYR A 331 -12.91 -3.58 10.52
CA TYR A 331 -11.50 -3.95 10.52
C TYR A 331 -10.79 -3.46 11.79
N ARG A 332 -10.96 -2.18 12.15
CA ARG A 332 -10.30 -1.61 13.33
C ARG A 332 -10.78 -2.24 14.63
N GLU A 333 -12.08 -2.50 14.76
CA GLU A 333 -12.66 -3.23 15.90
C GLU A 333 -12.04 -4.64 16.01
N TYR A 334 -12.03 -5.37 14.89
CA TYR A 334 -11.48 -6.73 14.82
C TYR A 334 -9.99 -6.78 15.16
N ALA A 335 -9.19 -5.90 14.54
CA ALA A 335 -7.76 -5.82 14.77
C ALA A 335 -7.43 -5.43 16.21
N ASN A 336 -8.25 -4.58 16.86
CA ASN A 336 -8.06 -4.24 18.26
C ASN A 336 -8.57 -5.29 19.26
N SER A 337 -9.23 -6.36 18.80
CA SER A 337 -9.69 -7.42 19.69
C SER A 337 -8.50 -8.12 20.36
N ALA A 338 -8.66 -8.47 21.64
CA ALA A 338 -7.63 -9.19 22.38
C ALA A 338 -7.33 -10.58 21.78
N GLN A 339 -8.35 -11.21 21.20
CA GLN A 339 -8.22 -12.50 20.51
C GLN A 339 -7.31 -12.39 19.29
N PHE A 340 -7.56 -11.43 18.40
CA PHE A 340 -6.74 -11.26 17.20
C PHE A 340 -5.32 -10.84 17.57
N LYS A 341 -5.14 -9.87 18.47
CA LYS A 341 -3.79 -9.42 18.87
C LYS A 341 -2.92 -10.57 19.40
N ARG A 342 -3.46 -11.43 20.27
CA ARG A 342 -2.74 -12.64 20.73
C ARG A 342 -2.40 -13.59 19.59
N LEU A 343 -3.31 -13.77 18.64
CA LEU A 343 -3.13 -14.65 17.48
C LEU A 343 -1.93 -14.23 16.61
N ILE A 344 -1.67 -12.92 16.51
CA ILE A 344 -0.57 -12.35 15.71
C ILE A 344 0.59 -11.85 16.55
N HIS A 345 0.75 -12.35 17.77
CA HIS A 345 1.86 -12.03 18.68
C HIS A 345 2.00 -10.55 19.04
N VAL A 346 0.88 -9.85 19.14
CA VAL A 346 0.78 -8.45 19.55
C VAL A 346 0.24 -8.36 20.98
N ALA A 347 0.91 -7.58 21.83
CA ALA A 347 0.46 -7.33 23.19
C ALA A 347 -0.95 -6.74 23.21
N THR A 348 -1.81 -7.21 24.11
CA THR A 348 -3.21 -6.76 24.16
C THR A 348 -3.36 -5.31 24.60
N SER A 349 -2.33 -4.73 25.21
CA SER A 349 -2.25 -3.32 25.58
C SER A 349 -2.02 -2.39 24.38
N ARG A 350 -1.60 -2.92 23.22
CA ARG A 350 -1.41 -2.11 22.01
C ARG A 350 -2.74 -1.80 21.34
N THR A 351 -2.81 -0.59 20.80
CA THR A 351 -3.95 -0.09 20.04
C THR A 351 -3.53 0.15 18.60
N LEU A 352 -4.30 -0.41 17.68
CA LEU A 352 -4.27 -0.05 16.26
C LEU A 352 -5.16 1.17 16.05
N ASP A 353 -4.52 2.31 15.87
CA ASP A 353 -5.15 3.57 15.49
C ASP A 353 -5.26 3.68 13.96
N ALA A 354 -5.93 4.73 13.49
CA ALA A 354 -5.96 5.06 12.06
C ALA A 354 -4.56 5.47 11.61
N THR A 355 -4.07 6.55 12.20
CA THR A 355 -2.75 7.12 12.03
C THR A 355 -2.36 7.80 13.35
N ARG A 356 -1.18 7.51 13.90
CA ARG A 356 -0.68 8.22 15.09
C ARG A 356 -0.37 9.67 14.78
N THR A 357 -1.08 10.59 15.44
CA THR A 357 -0.94 12.04 15.25
C THR A 357 0.51 12.51 15.40
N GLN A 358 1.23 12.00 16.41
CA GLN A 358 2.63 12.39 16.63
C GLN A 358 3.55 11.97 15.47
N LEU A 359 3.35 10.77 14.91
CA LEU A 359 4.11 10.31 13.74
C LEU A 359 3.72 11.14 12.51
N ALA A 360 2.43 11.31 12.26
CA ALA A 360 1.94 12.07 11.12
C ALA A 360 2.46 13.50 11.10
N MET A 361 2.42 14.20 12.23
CA MET A 361 2.93 15.56 12.33
C MET A 361 4.45 15.63 12.12
N ARG A 362 5.21 14.65 12.62
CA ARG A 362 6.67 14.61 12.36
C ARG A 362 6.98 14.47 10.88
N LEU A 363 6.31 13.58 10.17
CA LEU A 363 6.49 13.40 8.72
C LEU A 363 5.91 14.56 7.90
N ALA A 364 4.82 15.16 8.35
CA ALA A 364 4.24 16.33 7.69
C ALA A 364 5.21 17.52 7.71
N VAL A 365 5.91 17.73 8.83
CA VAL A 365 6.90 18.80 8.94
C VAL A 365 8.22 18.43 8.25
N GLY A 366 8.68 17.18 8.40
CA GLY A 366 10.01 16.77 7.96
C GLY A 366 10.10 16.18 6.54
N ASP A 367 8.98 15.86 5.89
CA ASP A 367 9.00 15.19 4.58
C ASP A 367 7.93 15.63 3.58
N PHE A 368 6.71 16.02 3.99
CA PHE A 368 5.63 16.31 3.01
C PHE A 368 5.99 17.35 1.93
N PHE A 369 6.82 18.32 2.27
CA PHE A 369 7.21 19.38 1.35
C PHE A 369 8.59 19.14 0.69
N VAL A 370 9.18 17.96 0.89
CA VAL A 370 10.40 17.55 0.19
C VAL A 370 10.03 17.01 -1.19
N ASP A 371 10.70 17.48 -2.23
CA ASP A 371 10.53 16.94 -3.58
C ASP A 371 11.24 15.58 -3.72
N GLN A 372 10.47 14.54 -4.03
CA GLN A 372 10.98 13.18 -4.25
C GLN A 372 10.98 12.78 -5.73
N SER A 373 10.69 13.72 -6.63
CA SER A 373 10.78 13.49 -8.08
C SER A 373 12.14 12.93 -8.50
N PRO A 374 13.31 13.40 -7.96
CA PRO A 374 14.60 12.80 -8.28
C PRO A 374 14.70 11.32 -7.90
N THR A 375 14.17 10.95 -6.74
CA THR A 375 14.13 9.56 -6.26
C THR A 375 13.27 8.70 -7.18
N LEU A 376 12.12 9.21 -7.64
CA LEU A 376 11.26 8.54 -8.61
C LEU A 376 11.96 8.35 -9.97
N VAL A 377 12.66 9.37 -10.47
CA VAL A 377 13.43 9.30 -11.73
C VAL A 377 14.50 8.21 -11.67
N GLU A 378 15.25 8.14 -10.57
CA GLU A 378 16.26 7.09 -10.37
C GLU A 378 15.64 5.69 -10.44
N VAL A 379 14.48 5.48 -9.81
CA VAL A 379 13.77 4.20 -9.87
C VAL A 379 13.25 3.90 -11.28
N LEU A 380 12.60 4.87 -11.94
CA LEU A 380 12.10 4.73 -13.31
C LEU A 380 13.20 4.38 -14.32
N ASN A 381 14.42 4.89 -14.10
CA ASN A 381 15.57 4.65 -14.97
C ASN A 381 16.20 3.26 -14.79
N ASN A 382 15.95 2.58 -13.66
CA ASN A 382 16.69 1.37 -13.29
C ASN A 382 15.81 0.11 -13.16
N VAL A 383 14.48 0.24 -12.95
CA VAL A 383 13.59 -0.92 -12.74
C VAL A 383 12.22 -0.73 -13.39
N HIS A 384 11.43 -1.80 -13.50
CA HIS A 384 10.03 -1.69 -13.93
C HIS A 384 9.19 -1.00 -12.87
N VAL A 385 8.29 -0.11 -13.30
CA VAL A 385 7.38 0.61 -12.42
C VAL A 385 5.95 0.41 -12.92
N LEU A 386 5.06 0.03 -12.01
CA LEU A 386 3.63 0.17 -12.19
C LEU A 386 3.23 1.43 -11.41
N PHE A 387 2.67 2.41 -12.10
CA PHE A 387 1.99 3.53 -11.44
C PHE A 387 0.51 3.45 -11.77
N TYR A 388 -0.36 3.56 -10.77
CA TYR A 388 -1.79 3.59 -11.02
C TYR A 388 -2.49 4.68 -10.23
N ALA A 389 -3.28 5.48 -10.93
CA ALA A 389 -4.16 6.48 -10.35
C ALA A 389 -5.62 6.00 -10.37
N ALA A 390 -6.45 6.62 -9.55
CA ALA A 390 -7.86 6.29 -9.43
C ALA A 390 -8.72 7.43 -9.97
N GLN A 391 -9.71 7.09 -10.81
CA GLN A 391 -10.51 8.08 -11.53
C GLN A 391 -11.27 9.03 -10.60
N LEU A 392 -11.76 8.53 -9.45
CA LEU A 392 -12.64 9.26 -8.55
C LEU A 392 -11.92 9.78 -7.30
N ASP A 393 -10.59 9.79 -7.32
CA ASP A 393 -9.74 10.25 -6.21
C ASP A 393 -9.76 11.78 -6.11
N ALA A 394 -10.31 12.31 -5.01
CA ALA A 394 -10.36 13.73 -4.73
C ALA A 394 -9.12 14.27 -4.00
N VAL A 395 -8.26 13.40 -3.49
CA VAL A 395 -6.98 13.78 -2.87
C VAL A 395 -5.94 13.94 -3.96
N PHE A 396 -5.82 12.94 -4.83
CA PHE A 396 -4.80 12.84 -5.86
C PHE A 396 -5.45 12.61 -7.23
N PRO A 397 -6.05 13.65 -7.83
CA PRO A 397 -6.79 13.51 -9.09
C PRO A 397 -5.92 12.89 -10.20
N ALA A 398 -6.46 11.86 -10.86
CA ALA A 398 -5.71 11.10 -11.87
C ALA A 398 -5.17 11.96 -13.02
N ALA A 399 -5.92 12.97 -13.45
CA ALA A 399 -5.49 13.91 -14.49
C ALA A 399 -4.26 14.73 -14.05
N LYS A 400 -4.16 15.06 -12.75
CA LYS A 400 -3.02 15.79 -12.20
C LYS A 400 -1.78 14.92 -12.18
N MET A 401 -1.91 13.65 -11.81
CA MET A 401 -0.80 12.69 -11.85
C MET A 401 -0.27 12.51 -13.27
N GLU A 402 -1.16 12.32 -14.24
CA GLU A 402 -0.75 12.14 -15.64
C GLU A 402 -0.01 13.37 -16.18
N HIS A 403 -0.49 14.58 -15.83
CA HIS A 403 0.17 15.84 -16.16
C HIS A 403 1.58 15.95 -15.55
N LEU A 404 1.75 15.57 -14.28
CA LEU A 404 3.05 15.59 -13.60
C LEU A 404 4.03 14.59 -14.24
N PHE A 405 3.57 13.38 -14.61
CA PHE A 405 4.37 12.44 -15.39
C PHE A 405 4.78 13.01 -16.75
N GLY A 406 3.90 13.77 -17.42
CA GLY A 406 4.20 14.41 -18.70
C GLY A 406 5.30 15.48 -18.64
N LYS A 407 5.58 16.03 -17.45
CA LYS A 407 6.67 17.00 -17.21
C LYS A 407 7.98 16.34 -16.77
N LEU A 408 7.90 15.12 -16.23
CA LEU A 408 9.05 14.45 -15.62
C LEU A 408 10.09 14.08 -16.67
N GLN A 409 11.36 14.38 -16.40
CA GLN A 409 12.49 13.99 -17.26
C GLN A 409 13.08 12.67 -16.78
N TRP A 410 12.90 11.61 -17.55
CA TRP A 410 13.39 10.25 -17.27
C TRP A 410 13.52 9.48 -18.59
N ARG A 411 14.14 8.28 -18.58
CA ARG A 411 14.48 7.53 -19.80
C ARG A 411 13.31 7.25 -20.75
N GLY A 412 12.09 7.18 -20.23
CA GLY A 412 10.88 6.92 -21.01
C GLY A 412 10.00 8.14 -21.23
N ALA A 413 10.45 9.37 -20.92
CA ALA A 413 9.63 10.58 -21.02
C ALA A 413 9.07 10.83 -22.43
N GLU A 414 9.90 10.67 -23.46
CA GLU A 414 9.45 10.81 -24.86
C GLU A 414 8.49 9.69 -25.29
N MET A 415 8.74 8.45 -24.84
CA MET A 415 7.82 7.35 -25.08
C MET A 415 6.47 7.60 -24.40
N PHE A 416 6.49 8.15 -23.18
CA PHE A 416 5.28 8.49 -22.43
C PHE A 416 4.51 9.62 -23.11
N SER A 417 5.14 10.67 -23.62
CA SER A 417 4.40 11.75 -24.30
C SER A 417 3.71 11.26 -25.58
N ARG A 418 4.32 10.31 -26.31
CA ARG A 418 3.80 9.75 -27.55
C ARG A 418 2.82 8.58 -27.36
N ALA A 419 2.93 7.84 -26.25
CA ALA A 419 2.14 6.64 -26.05
C ALA A 419 0.64 6.98 -25.90
N SER A 420 -0.20 6.29 -26.68
CA SER A 420 -1.64 6.40 -26.62
C SER A 420 -2.21 5.53 -25.50
N ARG A 421 -3.17 6.08 -24.76
CA ARG A 421 -3.93 5.39 -23.72
C ARG A 421 -4.83 4.32 -24.34
N GLN A 422 -4.73 3.07 -23.88
CA GLN A 422 -5.51 1.94 -24.36
C GLN A 422 -6.59 1.55 -23.33
N PRO A 423 -7.82 1.23 -23.77
CA PRO A 423 -8.83 0.70 -22.86
C PRO A 423 -8.43 -0.70 -22.36
N TRP A 424 -8.52 -0.89 -21.06
CA TRP A 424 -8.19 -2.14 -20.38
C TRP A 424 -9.46 -2.78 -19.82
N TYR A 425 -9.78 -3.96 -20.36
CA TYR A 425 -10.94 -4.75 -19.96
C TYR A 425 -10.54 -5.94 -19.10
N LYS A 426 -11.50 -6.40 -18.30
CA LYS A 426 -11.38 -7.65 -17.54
C LYS A 426 -11.16 -8.83 -18.49
N SER A 427 -10.19 -9.68 -18.16
CA SER A 427 -9.84 -10.85 -18.98
C SER A 427 -11.00 -11.87 -19.10
N GLY A 428 -11.27 -12.36 -20.32
CA GLY A 428 -12.27 -13.41 -20.64
C GLY A 428 -12.89 -13.24 -22.04
N PRO A 429 -13.35 -14.31 -22.73
CA PRO A 429 -13.94 -14.19 -24.06
C PRO A 429 -15.14 -13.24 -24.08
N GLY A 430 -15.07 -12.17 -24.88
CA GLY A 430 -16.18 -11.22 -25.09
C GLY A 430 -16.49 -10.26 -23.93
N SER A 431 -15.61 -10.14 -22.94
CA SER A 431 -15.82 -9.25 -21.79
C SER A 431 -15.96 -7.78 -22.19
N LYS A 432 -17.06 -7.15 -21.76
CA LYS A 432 -17.32 -5.71 -21.92
C LYS A 432 -17.04 -4.90 -20.65
N VAL A 433 -16.47 -5.53 -19.62
CA VAL A 433 -16.19 -4.88 -18.34
C VAL A 433 -14.89 -4.08 -18.46
N LEU A 434 -15.02 -2.77 -18.65
CA LEU A 434 -13.90 -1.83 -18.67
C LEU A 434 -13.41 -1.60 -17.25
N LEU A 435 -12.17 -2.00 -16.96
CA LEU A 435 -11.51 -1.82 -15.66
C LEU A 435 -10.77 -0.49 -15.59
N GLY A 436 -10.27 -0.05 -16.74
CA GLY A 436 -9.79 1.31 -16.90
C GLY A 436 -8.95 1.46 -18.13
N TYR A 437 -7.83 2.13 -17.98
CA TYR A 437 -6.99 2.49 -19.10
C TYR A 437 -5.52 2.28 -18.77
N GLU A 438 -4.76 1.85 -19.76
CA GLU A 438 -3.36 1.50 -19.63
C GLU A 438 -2.52 2.25 -20.67
N LYS A 439 -1.32 2.65 -20.26
CA LYS A 439 -0.32 3.30 -21.10
C LYS A 439 1.04 2.74 -20.72
N VAL A 440 1.76 2.18 -21.69
CA VAL A 440 3.10 1.63 -21.48
C VAL A 440 4.13 2.53 -22.14
N ALA A 441 5.19 2.85 -21.42
CA ALA A 441 6.30 3.68 -21.89
C ALA A 441 7.62 3.15 -21.32
N GLY A 442 8.46 2.52 -22.14
CA GLY A 442 9.70 1.89 -21.67
C GLY A 442 9.43 0.86 -20.56
N SER A 443 9.95 1.12 -19.36
CA SER A 443 9.76 0.29 -18.16
C SER A 443 8.59 0.71 -17.28
N LEU A 444 7.79 1.70 -17.68
CA LEU A 444 6.60 2.16 -16.97
C LEU A 444 5.33 1.55 -17.56
N MET A 445 4.51 0.95 -16.70
CA MET A 445 3.11 0.66 -16.93
C MET A 445 2.30 1.68 -16.12
N TYR A 446 1.62 2.60 -16.79
CA TYR A 446 0.79 3.63 -16.18
C TYR A 446 -0.69 3.31 -16.39
N ASN A 447 -1.44 3.17 -15.29
CA ASN A 447 -2.86 2.81 -15.36
C ASN A 447 -3.73 3.88 -14.69
N THR A 448 -4.92 4.09 -15.23
CA THR A 448 -6.01 4.74 -14.51
C THR A 448 -7.07 3.70 -14.26
N VAL A 449 -7.37 3.43 -12.99
CA VAL A 449 -8.43 2.50 -12.58
C VAL A 449 -9.73 3.28 -12.46
N LEU A 450 -10.80 2.78 -13.07
CA LEU A 450 -12.12 3.43 -13.06
C LEU A 450 -12.93 3.06 -11.83
N PHE A 451 -13.92 3.89 -11.52
CA PHE A 451 -14.93 3.61 -10.50
C PHE A 451 -14.39 3.37 -9.07
N GLY A 452 -13.27 4.01 -8.73
CA GLY A 452 -12.73 4.02 -7.36
C GLY A 452 -12.01 5.33 -7.06
N GLY A 453 -11.90 5.64 -5.77
CA GLY A 453 -11.20 6.81 -5.25
C GLY A 453 -9.81 6.46 -4.71
N HIS A 454 -9.34 7.24 -3.73
CA HIS A 454 -8.03 7.12 -3.09
C HIS A 454 -7.79 5.76 -2.43
N LEU A 455 -8.85 5.05 -2.01
CA LEU A 455 -8.76 3.70 -1.45
C LEU A 455 -8.96 2.67 -2.57
N ILE A 456 -8.22 2.82 -3.68
CA ILE A 456 -8.53 2.13 -4.93
C ILE A 456 -8.43 0.61 -4.84
N SER A 457 -7.49 0.11 -4.02
CA SER A 457 -7.35 -1.33 -3.82
C SER A 457 -8.48 -1.91 -2.97
N PHE A 458 -9.14 -1.10 -2.15
CA PHE A 458 -10.40 -1.46 -1.49
C PHE A 458 -11.59 -1.36 -2.47
N ASP A 459 -11.71 -0.24 -3.19
CA ASP A 459 -12.83 0.03 -4.10
C ASP A 459 -12.91 -0.96 -5.27
N GLN A 460 -11.75 -1.30 -5.84
CA GLN A 460 -11.63 -2.06 -7.08
C GLN A 460 -10.60 -3.19 -6.98
N SER A 461 -10.63 -3.95 -5.87
CA SER A 461 -9.71 -5.08 -5.60
C SER A 461 -9.54 -6.06 -6.77
N ALA A 462 -10.63 -6.35 -7.51
CA ALA A 462 -10.57 -7.23 -8.67
C ALA A 462 -9.77 -6.62 -9.84
N ALA A 463 -9.92 -5.32 -10.09
CA ALA A 463 -9.15 -4.61 -11.11
C ALA A 463 -7.68 -4.56 -10.72
N VAL A 464 -7.38 -4.16 -9.47
CA VAL A 464 -6.00 -4.10 -8.97
C VAL A 464 -5.31 -5.45 -9.05
N ALA A 465 -5.99 -6.55 -8.69
CA ALA A 465 -5.41 -7.89 -8.82
C ALA A 465 -5.12 -8.29 -10.29
N ASP A 466 -5.99 -7.97 -11.24
CA ASP A 466 -5.75 -8.20 -12.69
C ASP A 466 -4.55 -7.35 -13.17
N MET A 467 -4.50 -6.07 -12.80
CA MET A 467 -3.41 -5.16 -13.11
C MET A 467 -2.06 -5.65 -12.57
N TYR A 468 -2.00 -6.09 -11.31
CA TYR A 468 -0.77 -6.64 -10.75
C TYR A 468 -0.35 -7.89 -11.53
N ALA A 469 -1.27 -8.80 -11.84
CA ALA A 469 -0.97 -9.99 -12.66
C ALA A 469 -0.42 -9.63 -14.05
N ARG A 470 -0.92 -8.57 -14.69
CA ARG A 470 -0.37 -8.02 -15.94
C ARG A 470 1.03 -7.45 -15.74
N PHE A 471 1.23 -6.70 -14.67
CA PHE A 471 2.54 -6.13 -14.36
C PHE A 471 3.61 -7.19 -14.09
N LEU A 472 3.30 -8.33 -13.46
CA LEU A 472 4.28 -9.42 -13.36
C LEU A 472 4.74 -9.91 -14.73
N LYS A 473 3.81 -10.05 -15.69
CA LYS A 473 4.16 -10.44 -17.06
C LYS A 473 5.02 -9.38 -17.71
N PHE A 474 4.66 -8.11 -17.56
CA PHE A 474 5.43 -6.99 -18.08
C PHE A 474 6.85 -6.94 -17.50
N ALA A 475 7.00 -7.05 -16.17
CA ALA A 475 8.28 -7.02 -15.48
C ALA A 475 9.14 -8.29 -15.65
N SER A 476 8.58 -9.35 -16.26
CA SER A 476 9.35 -10.55 -16.63
C SER A 476 10.18 -10.34 -17.90
N MET A 477 9.84 -9.35 -18.71
CA MET A 477 10.64 -8.96 -19.87
C MET A 477 11.94 -8.27 -19.39
N PRO A 478 13.05 -8.37 -20.14
CA PRO A 478 14.25 -7.60 -19.82
C PRO A 478 13.87 -6.12 -19.77
N ALA A 479 14.32 -5.41 -18.73
CA ALA A 479 14.26 -3.96 -18.77
C ALA A 479 15.01 -3.52 -20.04
N PRO A 480 14.47 -2.57 -20.83
CA PRO A 480 15.15 -2.11 -22.04
C PRO A 480 16.62 -1.83 -21.73
N ASN A 481 17.53 -2.35 -22.57
CA ASN A 481 18.98 -2.26 -22.38
C ASN A 481 19.36 -0.88 -21.85
N VAL A 482 20.20 -0.85 -20.80
CA VAL A 482 21.00 0.33 -20.46
C VAL A 482 21.95 0.51 -21.63
N PRO A 483 21.77 1.48 -22.54
CA PRO A 483 22.93 1.90 -23.31
C PRO A 483 23.85 2.51 -22.25
N ASP A 484 25.09 2.06 -22.18
CA ASP A 484 26.12 2.86 -21.52
C ASP A 484 25.98 4.28 -22.07
N GLN A 485 25.41 5.19 -21.27
CA GLN A 485 25.69 6.60 -21.46
C GLN A 485 27.14 6.79 -21.03
N LYS A 486 28.07 6.31 -21.88
CA LYS A 486 29.26 7.09 -22.14
C LYS A 486 28.78 8.38 -22.79
N CYS A 487 28.32 9.31 -21.96
CA CYS A 487 28.40 10.72 -22.28
C CYS A 487 29.90 11.04 -22.34
N ASP A 488 30.51 10.72 -23.48
CA ASP A 488 31.78 11.32 -23.83
C ASP A 488 31.48 12.77 -24.22
N ALA A 489 31.67 13.67 -23.25
CA ALA A 489 31.48 15.11 -23.41
C ALA A 489 32.35 15.72 -24.52
N SER A 490 33.23 14.95 -25.17
CA SER A 490 34.11 15.42 -26.23
C SER A 490 33.51 15.47 -27.64
N LYS A 491 32.30 14.93 -27.90
CA LYS A 491 31.77 14.81 -29.28
C LYS A 491 30.43 15.46 -29.62
N GLY A 492 29.78 16.14 -28.67
CA GLY A 492 28.80 17.19 -28.97
C GLY A 492 27.66 16.87 -29.95
N ARG A 493 27.13 15.63 -29.98
CA ARG A 493 25.84 15.30 -30.63
C ARG A 493 25.13 14.21 -29.83
N CYS A 494 23.90 14.51 -29.44
CA CYS A 494 22.98 13.60 -28.75
C CYS A 494 22.45 12.53 -29.70
#